data_AF-A0AAW0IZ23-F1
#
_entry.id   AF-A0AAW0IZ23-F1
#
_cell.length_a   1.000
_cell.length_b   1.000
_cell.length_c   1.000
_cell.angle_alpha   90.00
_cell.angle_beta   90.00
_cell.angle_gamma   90.00
#
_symmetry.space_group_name_H-M   'P 1'
#
loop_
_entity.id
_entity.type
_entity.pdbx_description
1 polymer ?
#
loop_
_entity_poly.entity_id
_entity_poly.type
_entity_poly.pdbx_seq_one_letter_code
_entity_poly.pdbx_strand_id
1 'polypeptide(L)'
;MGPKELKGQQELQSDGGNSPEQRDPTWVQGLRGRVVPFNEVWGRSYCRPIEKLVDIMDEYPDEVAYIFSPSCVLLSRCSGCCGDESLHCVPLKTANITMQILKIPTIGDPSYAEMTFSQDVLCDCR
;
A
#
# COMPACT_ATOMS: atom_id res chain seq x y z
N MET A 1 27.29 43.91 -40.76
CA MET A 1 26.11 43.04 -40.51
C MET A 1 26.64 41.75 -39.89
N GLY A 2 26.66 41.49 -38.58
CA GLY A 2 25.75 41.81 -37.49
C GLY A 2 25.33 40.47 -36.86
N PRO A 3 25.94 40.00 -35.75
CA PRO A 3 25.46 38.82 -35.04
C PRO A 3 24.15 39.13 -34.32
N LYS A 4 23.12 38.29 -34.50
CA LYS A 4 21.88 38.39 -33.75
C LYS A 4 21.99 37.51 -32.50
N GLU A 5 22.32 38.12 -31.38
CA GLU A 5 21.92 37.66 -30.04
C GLU A 5 20.56 38.26 -29.70
N LEU A 6 19.64 37.44 -29.17
CA LEU A 6 18.51 37.77 -28.27
C LEU A 6 17.95 36.42 -27.80
N LYS A 7 18.42 35.86 -26.68
CA LYS A 7 18.10 36.15 -25.26
C LYS A 7 16.67 35.75 -24.88
N GLY A 8 16.56 34.78 -23.97
CA GLY A 8 15.29 34.32 -23.40
C GLY A 8 15.45 33.08 -22.53
N GLN A 9 16.34 33.12 -21.55
CA GLN A 9 16.25 32.26 -20.37
C GLN A 9 14.98 32.64 -19.60
N GLN A 10 14.14 31.67 -19.27
CA GLN A 10 13.19 31.83 -18.17
C GLN A 10 13.43 30.69 -17.18
N GLU A 11 14.23 31.02 -16.18
CA GLU A 11 14.31 30.31 -14.91
C GLU A 11 12.90 30.17 -14.33
N LEU A 12 12.47 28.94 -14.06
CA LEU A 12 11.39 28.72 -13.10
C LEU A 12 11.98 29.04 -11.72
N GLN A 13 11.51 30.16 -11.18
CA GLN A 13 11.84 30.68 -9.87
C GLN A 13 11.67 29.62 -8.79
N SER A 14 12.76 29.29 -8.13
CA SER A 14 12.81 28.70 -6.81
C SER A 14 12.47 29.80 -5.80
N ASP A 15 11.19 29.96 -5.47
CA ASP A 15 10.78 30.81 -4.35
C ASP A 15 11.15 30.12 -3.03
N GLY A 16 12.35 30.45 -2.55
CA GLY A 16 12.71 30.34 -1.15
C GLY A 16 11.90 31.35 -0.33
N GLY A 17 10.81 30.87 0.27
CA GLY A 17 10.03 31.57 1.29
C GLY A 17 10.21 30.92 2.65
N ASN A 18 11.17 31.43 3.43
CA ASN A 18 11.42 31.14 4.83
C ASN A 18 10.15 31.41 5.69
N SER A 19 9.58 30.38 6.31
CA SER A 19 8.63 30.56 7.42
C SER A 19 8.84 29.44 8.46
N PRO A 20 9.00 29.80 9.74
CA PRO A 20 9.54 28.90 10.75
C PRO A 20 8.51 27.84 11.14
N GLU A 21 8.96 26.58 11.16
CA GLU A 21 8.59 25.54 12.12
C GLU A 21 7.27 25.79 12.89
N GLN A 22 6.14 25.64 12.21
CA GLN A 22 4.85 25.44 12.86
C GLN A 22 4.24 24.13 12.36
N ARG A 23 5.01 23.05 12.46
CA ARG A 23 4.41 21.74 12.72
C ARG A 23 3.91 21.79 14.16
N ASP A 24 2.61 22.01 14.29
CA ASP A 24 1.89 21.94 15.55
C ASP A 24 2.37 20.73 16.39
N PRO A 25 2.96 20.93 17.58
CA PRO A 25 3.51 19.88 18.41
C PRO A 25 2.44 19.02 19.12
N THR A 26 1.14 19.27 18.88
CA THR A 26 0.04 18.50 19.48
C THR A 26 0.08 17.01 19.15
N TRP A 27 0.60 16.60 17.98
CA TRP A 27 0.80 15.17 17.67
C TRP A 27 1.82 14.49 18.60
N VAL A 28 2.81 15.25 19.08
CA VAL A 28 3.86 14.77 19.98
C VAL A 28 3.36 14.73 21.44
N GLN A 29 2.42 15.61 21.80
CA GLN A 29 1.81 15.61 23.14
C GLN A 29 0.89 14.42 23.40
N GLY A 30 0.30 13.82 22.36
CA GLY A 30 -0.57 12.64 22.48
C GLY A 30 0.16 11.31 22.74
N LEU A 31 1.48 11.27 22.63
CA LEU A 31 2.29 10.03 22.76
C LEU A 31 3.08 9.94 24.07
N ARG A 32 2.82 10.81 25.07
CA ARG A 32 3.33 10.58 26.42
C ARG A 32 2.63 9.38 27.05
N GLY A 33 3.29 8.21 27.02
CA GLY A 33 3.11 7.11 27.96
C GLY A 33 1.70 6.54 28.11
N ARG A 34 0.78 6.78 27.16
CA ARG A 34 -0.56 6.19 27.20
C ARG A 34 -0.41 4.67 27.08
N VAL A 35 -0.69 3.96 28.16
CA VAL A 35 -0.83 2.50 28.14
C VAL A 35 -2.11 2.16 27.38
N VAL A 36 -1.97 1.43 26.28
CA VAL A 36 -3.11 0.85 25.57
C VAL A 36 -3.61 -0.31 26.43
N PRO A 37 -4.88 -0.30 26.87
CA PRO A 37 -5.38 -1.33 27.78
C PRO A 37 -5.44 -2.69 27.07
N PHE A 38 -5.29 -3.77 27.84
CA PHE A 38 -5.16 -5.14 27.31
C PHE A 38 -6.31 -5.52 26.36
N ASN A 39 -7.55 -5.18 26.70
CA ASN A 39 -8.72 -5.46 25.87
C ASN A 39 -8.65 -4.77 24.50
N GLU A 40 -8.06 -3.57 24.42
CA GLU A 40 -7.86 -2.87 23.16
C GLU A 40 -6.72 -3.54 22.36
N VAL A 41 -5.61 -3.89 23.01
CA VAL A 41 -4.51 -4.63 22.36
C VAL A 41 -5.06 -5.93 21.76
N TRP A 42 -5.73 -6.74 22.59
CA TRP A 42 -6.32 -8.02 22.19
C TRP A 42 -7.35 -7.85 21.07
N GLY A 43 -8.31 -6.94 21.22
CA GLY A 43 -9.34 -6.73 20.21
C GLY A 43 -8.81 -6.22 18.87
N ARG A 44 -7.70 -5.47 18.88
CA ARG A 44 -7.03 -5.00 17.66
C ARG A 44 -6.16 -6.07 17.01
N SER A 45 -5.61 -7.00 17.79
CA SER A 45 -4.75 -8.07 17.30
C SER A 45 -5.49 -9.38 17.01
N TYR A 46 -6.75 -9.53 17.44
CA TYR A 46 -7.51 -10.76 17.24
C TYR A 46 -7.78 -11.05 15.75
N CYS A 47 -7.77 -12.33 15.42
CA CYS A 47 -7.96 -12.86 14.05
C CYS A 47 -9.16 -12.23 13.32
N ARG A 48 -8.87 -11.55 12.20
CA ARG A 48 -9.88 -10.94 11.32
C ARG A 48 -9.30 -10.64 9.93
N PRO A 49 -10.13 -10.32 8.92
CA PRO A 49 -9.65 -9.75 7.67
C PRO A 49 -8.99 -8.38 7.93
N ILE A 50 -7.76 -8.21 7.46
CA ILE A 50 -7.03 -6.93 7.50
C ILE A 50 -6.46 -6.66 6.11
N GLU A 51 -6.57 -5.42 5.65
CA GLU A 51 -5.96 -4.99 4.40
C GLU A 51 -4.44 -5.04 4.47
N LYS A 52 -3.83 -5.71 3.50
CA LYS A 52 -2.38 -5.84 3.35
C LYS A 52 -1.99 -5.58 1.92
N LEU A 53 -0.81 -5.00 1.74
CA LEU A 53 -0.17 -4.91 0.43
C LEU A 53 0.39 -6.28 0.08
N VAL A 54 -0.05 -6.82 -1.05
CA VAL A 54 0.38 -8.12 -1.58
C VAL A 54 1.04 -7.87 -2.93
N ASP A 55 2.22 -8.46 -3.14
CA ASP A 55 2.91 -8.39 -4.42
C ASP A 55 2.11 -9.15 -5.48
N ILE A 56 1.95 -8.57 -6.65
CA ILE A 56 1.23 -9.20 -7.76
C ILE A 56 1.98 -10.45 -8.26
N MET A 57 3.31 -10.46 -8.19
CA MET A 57 4.14 -11.60 -8.60
C MET A 57 3.95 -12.82 -7.68
N ASP A 58 3.64 -12.60 -6.39
CA ASP A 58 3.37 -13.71 -5.46
C ASP A 58 2.02 -14.38 -5.76
N GLU A 59 1.05 -13.61 -6.28
CA GLU A 59 -0.28 -14.11 -6.67
C GLU A 59 -0.31 -14.70 -8.07
N TYR A 60 0.56 -14.20 -8.96
CA TYR A 60 0.68 -14.61 -10.37
C TYR A 60 2.13 -14.97 -10.71
N PRO A 61 2.69 -16.04 -10.12
CA PRO A 61 4.10 -16.40 -10.31
C PRO A 61 4.43 -16.79 -11.76
N ASP A 62 3.44 -17.17 -12.56
CA ASP A 62 3.63 -17.56 -13.96
C ASP A 62 3.79 -16.36 -14.92
N GLU A 63 3.46 -15.13 -14.48
CA GLU A 63 3.47 -13.91 -15.30
C GLU A 63 4.85 -13.22 -15.32
N VAL A 64 5.93 -14.00 -15.41
CA VAL A 64 7.33 -13.53 -15.30
C VAL A 64 7.82 -12.60 -16.42
N ALA A 65 7.06 -12.49 -17.51
CA ALA A 65 7.41 -11.67 -18.67
C ALA A 65 7.03 -10.18 -18.51
N TYR A 66 6.33 -9.82 -17.42
CA TYR A 66 5.77 -8.49 -17.22
C TYR A 66 6.24 -7.86 -15.92
N ILE A 67 6.40 -6.54 -15.96
CA ILE A 67 6.45 -5.69 -14.78
C ILE A 67 5.05 -5.11 -14.58
N PHE A 68 4.59 -5.09 -13.34
CA PHE A 68 3.27 -4.55 -13.00
C PHE A 68 3.39 -3.17 -12.36
N SER A 69 2.46 -2.27 -12.71
CA SER A 69 2.29 -0.97 -12.07
C SER A 69 0.83 -0.78 -11.63
N PRO A 70 0.55 -0.67 -10.31
CA PRO A 70 1.50 -0.85 -9.21
C PRO A 70 2.04 -2.30 -9.16
N SER A 71 3.17 -2.52 -8.47
CA SER A 71 3.71 -3.88 -8.27
C SER A 71 3.00 -4.65 -7.16
N CYS A 72 2.27 -3.96 -6.28
CA CYS A 72 1.48 -4.55 -5.21
C CYS A 72 0.07 -3.95 -5.16
N VAL A 73 -0.87 -4.73 -4.64
CA VAL A 73 -2.28 -4.36 -4.49
C VAL A 73 -2.74 -4.55 -3.06
N LEU A 74 -3.75 -3.77 -2.65
CA LEU A 74 -4.34 -3.87 -1.33
C LEU A 74 -5.40 -4.99 -1.31
N LEU A 75 -5.15 -6.07 -0.56
CA LEU A 75 -6.06 -7.19 -0.43
C LEU A 75 -6.39 -7.45 1.04
N SER A 76 -7.64 -7.83 1.33
CA SER A 76 -7.99 -8.34 2.65
C SER A 76 -7.41 -9.74 2.83
N ARG A 77 -6.61 -9.92 3.89
CA ARG A 77 -6.02 -11.20 4.28
C ARG A 77 -6.25 -11.48 5.75
N CYS A 78 -6.56 -12.73 6.09
CA CYS A 78 -6.66 -13.15 7.48
C CYS A 78 -5.35 -12.88 8.21
N SER A 79 -5.47 -12.11 9.29
CA SER A 79 -4.35 -11.56 10.02
C SER A 79 -4.70 -11.40 11.49
N GLY A 80 -3.69 -11.45 12.34
CA GLY A 80 -3.85 -11.37 13.79
C GLY A 80 -3.37 -12.64 14.47
N CYS A 81 -3.57 -12.68 15.78
CA CYS A 81 -3.26 -13.83 16.63
C CYS A 81 -4.53 -14.47 17.18
N CYS A 82 -4.39 -15.75 17.52
CA CYS A 82 -5.37 -16.51 18.28
C CYS A 82 -4.98 -16.52 19.75
N GLY A 83 -5.94 -16.80 20.62
CA GLY A 83 -5.68 -16.88 22.06
C GLY A 83 -4.99 -18.15 22.52
N ASP A 84 -4.94 -19.15 21.64
CA ASP A 84 -4.25 -20.42 21.83
C ASP A 84 -3.20 -20.55 20.72
N GLU A 85 -1.96 -20.86 21.09
CA GLU A 85 -0.83 -20.99 20.16
C GLU A 85 -0.96 -22.21 19.23
N SER A 86 -1.83 -23.17 19.58
CA SER A 86 -2.15 -24.31 18.72
C SER A 86 -3.10 -23.96 17.56
N LEU A 87 -3.78 -22.80 17.64
CA LEU A 87 -4.71 -22.33 16.63
C LEU A 87 -4.06 -21.32 15.68
N HIS A 88 -4.45 -21.38 14.41
CA HIS A 88 -4.00 -20.46 13.39
C HIS A 88 -5.17 -19.61 12.88
N CYS A 89 -4.89 -18.35 12.55
CA CYS A 89 -5.88 -17.46 11.94
C CYS A 89 -6.02 -17.80 10.45
N VAL A 90 -7.16 -18.39 10.06
CA VAL A 90 -7.39 -18.92 8.70
C VAL A 90 -8.67 -18.36 8.08
N PRO A 91 -8.76 -18.28 6.74
CA PRO A 91 -9.98 -17.88 6.06
C PRO A 91 -11.06 -18.96 6.14
N LEU A 92 -12.27 -18.54 6.51
CA LEU A 92 -13.49 -19.36 6.40
C LEU A 92 -14.27 -19.07 5.12
N LYS A 93 -14.13 -17.87 4.57
CA LYS A 93 -14.77 -17.46 3.32
C LYS A 93 -13.90 -16.48 2.57
N THR A 94 -13.80 -16.68 1.26
CA THR A 94 -13.11 -15.79 0.33
C THR A 94 -14.08 -15.19 -0.69
N ALA A 95 -13.64 -14.12 -1.34
CA ALA A 95 -14.31 -13.49 -2.47
C ALA A 95 -13.27 -13.00 -3.48
N ASN A 96 -13.69 -12.84 -4.73
CA ASN A 96 -12.83 -12.31 -5.79
C ASN A 96 -13.07 -10.80 -5.96
N ILE A 97 -11.99 -10.07 -6.24
CA ILE A 97 -12.03 -8.67 -6.65
C ILE A 97 -11.24 -8.52 -7.94
N THR A 98 -11.74 -7.70 -8.87
CA THR A 98 -11.05 -7.41 -10.12
C THR A 98 -10.53 -5.98 -10.09
N MET A 99 -9.26 -5.81 -10.42
CA MET A 99 -8.57 -4.52 -10.42
C MET A 99 -7.92 -4.28 -11.78
N GLN A 100 -7.83 -3.01 -12.16
CA GLN A 100 -7.08 -2.62 -13.35
C GLN A 100 -5.61 -2.40 -12.99
N ILE A 101 -4.71 -3.13 -13.66
CA ILE A 101 -3.27 -3.09 -13.46
C ILE A 101 -2.60 -2.76 -14.78
N LEU A 102 -1.58 -1.89 -14.75
CA LEU A 102 -0.76 -1.64 -15.94
C LEU A 102 0.28 -2.76 -16.08
N LYS A 103 0.16 -3.56 -17.15
CA LYS A 103 1.16 -4.57 -17.54
C LYS A 103 2.18 -3.94 -18.49
N ILE A 104 3.45 -4.02 -18.12
CA ILE A 104 4.57 -3.46 -18.88
C ILE A 104 5.44 -4.64 -19.36
N PRO A 105 5.34 -5.04 -20.63
CA PRO A 105 6.19 -6.09 -21.19
C PRO A 105 7.62 -5.59 -21.38
N THR A 106 8.57 -6.53 -21.51
CA THR A 106 9.97 -6.20 -21.85
C THR A 106 10.13 -5.68 -23.28
N ILE A 107 9.27 -6.14 -24.20
CA ILE A 107 9.20 -5.72 -25.60
C ILE A 107 7.74 -5.45 -25.94
N GLY A 108 7.45 -4.25 -26.45
CA GLY A 108 6.10 -3.81 -26.81
C GLY A 108 5.59 -2.69 -25.91
N ASP A 109 4.32 -2.32 -26.10
CA ASP A 109 3.72 -1.19 -25.41
C ASP A 109 3.02 -1.62 -24.10
N PRO A 110 3.06 -0.78 -23.05
CA PRO A 110 2.27 -0.99 -21.84
C PRO A 110 0.77 -1.04 -22.13
N SER A 111 0.04 -1.89 -21.41
CA SER A 111 -1.42 -1.96 -21.52
C SER A 111 -2.09 -2.18 -20.18
N TYR A 112 -3.32 -1.66 -20.04
CA TYR A 112 -4.15 -1.92 -18.87
C TYR A 112 -4.79 -3.30 -18.99
N ALA A 113 -4.65 -4.10 -17.94
CA ALA A 113 -5.26 -5.42 -17.83
C ALA A 113 -6.18 -5.48 -16.61
N GLU A 114 -7.30 -6.17 -16.74
CA GLU A 114 -8.13 -6.55 -15.60
C GLU A 114 -7.56 -7.84 -15.00
N MET A 115 -7.14 -7.77 -13.74
CA MET A 115 -6.61 -8.90 -13.00
C MET A 115 -7.48 -9.18 -11.78
N THR A 116 -7.72 -10.45 -11.47
CA THR A 116 -8.64 -10.86 -10.41
C THR A 116 -7.87 -11.44 -9.23
N PHE A 117 -8.11 -10.94 -8.02
CA PHE A 117 -7.42 -11.40 -6.81
C PHE A 117 -8.40 -12.01 -5.83
N SER A 118 -7.95 -13.00 -5.07
CA SER A 118 -8.72 -13.55 -3.94
C SER A 118 -8.50 -12.71 -2.69
N GLN A 119 -9.59 -12.40 -1.99
CA GLN A 119 -9.60 -11.71 -0.70
C GLN A 119 -10.35 -12.52 0.34
N ASP A 120 -9.86 -12.48 1.57
CA ASP A 120 -10.49 -13.11 2.71
C ASP A 120 -11.59 -12.19 3.26
N VAL A 121 -12.82 -12.68 3.36
CA VAL A 121 -13.97 -11.90 3.85
C VAL A 121 -14.47 -12.37 5.22
N LEU A 122 -14.05 -13.56 5.66
CA LEU A 122 -14.31 -14.07 7.00
C LEU A 122 -13.12 -14.91 7.46
N CYS A 123 -12.66 -14.67 8.68
CA CYS A 123 -11.53 -15.36 9.31
C CYS A 123 -11.92 -15.90 10.67
N ASP A 124 -11.28 -16.98 11.10
CA ASP A 124 -11.47 -17.58 12.41
C ASP A 124 -10.22 -18.32 12.87
N CYS A 125 -10.15 -18.62 14.16
CA CYS A 125 -9.06 -19.40 14.75
C CYS A 125 -9.38 -20.90 14.65
N ARG A 126 -8.54 -21.66 13.93
CA ARG A 126 -8.73 -23.09 13.64
C ARG A 126 -7.45 -23.89 13.79
#